data_AF-A0A6P5EEI0-F1
#
_entry.id   AF-A0A6P5EEI0-F1
#
_cell.length_a   1.000
_cell.length_b   1.000
_cell.length_c   1.000
_cell.angle_alpha   90.00
_cell.angle_beta   90.00
_cell.angle_gamma   90.00
#
_symmetry.space_group_name_H-M   'P 1'
#
loop_
_entity.id
_entity.type
_entity.pdbx_description
1 polymer ?
#
loop_
_entity_poly.entity_id
_entity_poly.type
_entity_poly.pdbx_seq_one_letter_code
_entity_poly.pdbx_strand_id
1 'polypeptide(L)'
;MALPIFFVILVIGIQAFAARGCVETERNALLAVKAGLTDPSNRLSSWEGQDCYKWRGVVCSNTTGHVLKLNLRNSYNDVNKRPSSALSGKINPSLLLLNHLKCLDLSLNNFNGIRIPAYFGSLKNLR
;
A
#
# COMPACT_ATOMS: atom_id res chain seq x y z
N MET A 1 -26.11 -49.19 7.73
CA MET A 1 -26.24 -47.74 7.42
C MET A 1 -25.07 -47.03 8.06
N ALA A 2 -23.92 -46.98 7.38
CA ALA A 2 -22.73 -46.27 7.83
C ALA A 2 -22.58 -45.06 6.91
N LEU A 3 -22.89 -43.87 7.43
CA LEU A 3 -22.62 -42.62 6.74
C LEU A 3 -21.10 -42.47 6.60
N PRO A 4 -20.56 -42.22 5.39
CA PRO A 4 -19.15 -42.36 5.13
C PRO A 4 -18.39 -41.21 5.80
N ILE A 5 -17.57 -41.58 6.77
CA ILE A 5 -16.60 -40.72 7.49
C ILE A 5 -15.73 -39.88 6.54
N PHE A 6 -15.64 -40.27 5.27
CA PHE A 6 -14.95 -39.56 4.18
C PHE A 6 -15.48 -38.13 3.93
N PHE A 7 -16.77 -37.86 4.17
CA PHE A 7 -17.34 -36.53 3.96
C PHE A 7 -16.88 -35.50 5.00
N VAL A 8 -16.49 -35.95 6.20
CA VAL A 8 -16.11 -35.05 7.30
C VAL A 8 -14.71 -34.47 7.08
N ILE A 9 -13.80 -35.24 6.46
CA ILE A 9 -12.42 -34.79 6.20
C ILE A 9 -12.39 -33.66 5.16
N LEU A 10 -13.33 -33.64 4.19
CA LEU A 10 -13.40 -32.58 3.18
C LEU A 10 -13.82 -31.22 3.77
N VAL A 11 -14.60 -31.21 4.85
CA VAL A 11 -15.03 -29.97 5.53
C VAL A 11 -13.92 -29.40 6.42
N ILE A 12 -13.04 -30.26 6.96
CA ILE A 12 -11.89 -29.84 7.77
C ILE A 12 -10.73 -29.29 6.90
N GLY A 13 -10.74 -29.60 5.60
CA GLY A 13 -9.70 -29.25 4.63
C GLY A 13 -9.74 -27.86 4.00
N ILE A 14 -10.59 -26.95 4.48
CA ILE A 14 -10.60 -25.54 4.02
C ILE A 14 -10.51 -24.61 5.23
N GLN A 15 -9.47 -24.77 6.05
CA GLN A 15 -8.96 -23.60 6.77
C GLN A 15 -8.33 -22.69 5.72
N ALA A 16 -9.15 -21.81 5.13
CA ALA A 16 -8.66 -20.66 4.40
C ALA A 16 -7.76 -19.90 5.38
N PHE A 17 -6.46 -20.07 5.23
CA PHE A 17 -5.48 -19.27 5.96
C PHE A 17 -5.76 -17.84 5.50
N ALA A 18 -6.43 -17.05 6.33
CA ALA A 18 -6.63 -15.64 6.05
C ALA A 18 -5.23 -15.06 5.83
N ALA A 19 -4.91 -14.75 4.58
CA ALA A 19 -3.60 -14.27 4.22
C ALA A 19 -3.33 -13.02 5.06
N ARG A 20 -2.26 -13.03 5.87
CA ARG A 20 -1.85 -11.89 6.71
C ARG A 20 -1.30 -10.72 5.88
N GLY A 21 -1.78 -10.53 4.65
CA GLY A 21 -1.31 -9.55 3.68
C GLY A 21 -2.36 -8.50 3.34
N CYS A 22 -1.99 -7.54 2.48
CA CYS A 22 -2.95 -6.63 1.88
C CYS A 22 -3.96 -7.40 1.05
N VAL A 23 -5.14 -6.82 0.89
CA VAL A 23 -6.03 -7.18 -0.21
C VAL A 23 -5.25 -7.08 -1.53
N GLU A 24 -5.32 -8.12 -2.36
CA GLU A 24 -4.49 -8.26 -3.56
C GLU A 24 -4.64 -7.06 -4.51
N THR A 25 -5.86 -6.54 -4.68
CA THR A 25 -6.14 -5.36 -5.51
C THR A 25 -5.43 -4.11 -4.99
N GLU A 26 -5.42 -3.90 -3.67
CA GLU A 26 -4.72 -2.78 -3.03
C GLU A 26 -3.21 -2.94 -3.11
N ARG A 27 -2.69 -4.17 -2.97
CA ARG A 27 -1.27 -4.47 -3.19
C ARG A 27 -0.84 -4.12 -4.62
N ASN A 28 -1.61 -4.54 -5.62
CA ASN A 28 -1.35 -4.23 -7.02
C ASN A 28 -1.46 -2.71 -7.29
N ALA A 29 -2.41 -2.04 -6.64
CA ALA A 29 -2.55 -0.60 -6.72
C ALA A 29 -1.32 0.14 -6.16
N LEU A 30 -0.80 -0.29 -5.02
CA LEU A 30 0.44 0.24 -4.44
C LEU A 30 1.64 0.00 -5.37
N LEU A 31 1.76 -1.17 -6.00
CA LEU A 31 2.82 -1.41 -6.99
C LEU A 31 2.70 -0.50 -8.22
N ALA A 32 1.47 -0.22 -8.69
CA ALA A 32 1.23 0.75 -9.76
C ALA A 32 1.59 2.19 -9.33
N VAL A 33 1.36 2.55 -8.06
CA VAL A 33 1.84 3.82 -7.48
C VAL A 33 3.36 3.85 -7.48
N LYS A 34 4.05 2.80 -6.99
CA LYS A 34 5.51 2.68 -7.01
C LYS A 34 6.07 2.87 -8.42
N ALA A 35 5.48 2.23 -9.43
CA ALA A 35 5.92 2.36 -10.82
C ALA A 35 5.77 3.78 -11.40
N GLY A 36 4.85 4.60 -10.86
CA GLY A 36 4.68 5.99 -11.27
C GLY A 36 5.67 6.97 -10.61
N LEU A 37 6.34 6.54 -9.55
CA LEU A 37 7.23 7.37 -8.75
C LEU A 37 8.69 7.18 -9.19
N THR A 38 9.44 8.28 -9.15
CA THR A 38 10.90 8.25 -9.22
C THR A 38 11.45 8.24 -7.80
N ASP A 39 12.21 7.20 -7.47
CA ASP A 39 12.75 6.94 -6.14
C ASP A 39 14.29 6.78 -6.18
N PRO A 40 15.05 7.88 -6.26
CA PRO A 40 16.50 7.84 -6.44
C PRO A 40 17.26 7.29 -5.21
N SER A 41 16.59 7.15 -4.06
CA SER A 41 17.18 6.61 -2.82
C SER A 41 16.62 5.26 -2.41
N ASN A 42 15.88 4.58 -3.30
CA ASN A 42 15.29 3.25 -3.03
C ASN A 42 14.50 3.20 -1.72
N ARG A 43 13.78 4.26 -1.36
CA ARG A 43 12.93 4.32 -0.16
C ARG A 43 11.81 3.29 -0.20
N LEU A 44 11.36 2.92 -1.39
CA LEU A 44 10.31 1.95 -1.70
C LEU A 44 10.87 0.54 -1.98
N SER A 45 12.13 0.26 -1.64
CA SER A 45 12.75 -1.06 -1.84
C SER A 45 11.98 -2.18 -1.17
N SER A 46 11.44 -1.95 0.03
CA SER A 46 10.66 -2.96 0.76
C SER A 46 9.33 -3.33 0.10
N TRP A 47 8.90 -2.60 -0.94
CA TRP A 47 7.62 -2.84 -1.62
C TRP A 47 7.76 -3.97 -2.63
N GLU A 48 7.87 -5.18 -2.10
CA GLU A 48 8.02 -6.43 -2.84
C GLU A 48 7.31 -7.59 -2.13
N GLY A 49 6.98 -8.65 -2.87
CA GLY A 49 6.27 -9.81 -2.35
C GLY A 49 4.78 -9.58 -2.05
N GLN A 50 4.22 -10.42 -1.18
CA GLN A 50 2.80 -10.45 -0.82
C GLN A 50 2.50 -9.75 0.52
N ASP A 51 3.50 -9.64 1.40
CA ASP A 51 3.37 -9.15 2.77
C ASP A 51 3.46 -7.63 2.87
N CYS A 52 2.48 -6.91 2.34
CA CYS A 52 2.52 -5.44 2.30
C CYS A 52 2.59 -4.75 3.68
N TYR A 53 2.23 -5.42 4.78
CA TYR A 53 2.36 -4.88 6.14
C TYR A 53 3.84 -4.67 6.53
N LYS A 54 4.76 -5.33 5.83
CA LYS A 54 6.21 -5.12 5.94
C LYS A 54 6.70 -3.94 5.09
N TRP A 55 5.86 -3.41 4.20
CA TRP A 55 6.25 -2.34 3.31
C TRP A 55 6.35 -1.04 4.10
N ARG A 56 7.52 -0.40 4.04
CA ARG A 56 7.76 0.89 4.68
C ARG A 56 6.69 1.89 4.25
N GLY A 57 6.05 2.51 5.25
CA GLY A 57 5.04 3.53 5.05
C GLY A 57 3.62 3.02 4.82
N VAL A 58 3.41 1.71 4.68
CA VAL A 58 2.08 1.11 4.52
C VAL A 58 1.60 0.61 5.87
N VAL A 59 0.37 0.98 6.24
CA VAL A 59 -0.32 0.43 7.42
C VAL A 59 -1.64 -0.14 6.99
N CYS A 60 -1.87 -1.41 7.31
CA CYS A 60 -3.11 -2.12 7.01
C CYS A 60 -3.94 -2.32 8.28
N SER A 61 -5.23 -2.56 8.09
CA SER A 61 -6.14 -3.02 9.13
C SER A 61 -5.74 -4.43 9.57
N ASN A 62 -5.51 -4.62 10.86
CA ASN A 62 -5.20 -5.95 11.41
C ASN A 62 -6.39 -6.94 11.30
N THR A 63 -7.60 -6.44 11.08
CA THR A 63 -8.82 -7.25 10.99
C THR A 63 -9.19 -7.58 9.54
N THR A 64 -9.04 -6.62 8.63
CA THR A 64 -9.55 -6.74 7.26
C THR A 64 -8.46 -6.77 6.19
N GLY A 65 -7.20 -6.50 6.54
CA GLY A 65 -6.09 -6.42 5.59
C GLY A 65 -6.08 -5.16 4.70
N HIS A 66 -7.14 -4.34 4.75
CA HIS A 66 -7.25 -3.12 3.96
C HIS A 66 -6.20 -2.07 4.34
N VAL A 67 -5.60 -1.38 3.37
CA VAL A 67 -4.67 -0.28 3.57
C VAL A 67 -5.40 0.91 4.18
N LEU A 68 -4.96 1.32 5.37
CA LEU A 68 -5.52 2.45 6.12
C LEU A 68 -4.64 3.70 6.04
N LYS A 69 -3.32 3.54 5.90
CA LYS A 69 -2.38 4.67 5.82
C LYS A 69 -1.28 4.39 4.82
N LEU A 70 -0.98 5.41 4.02
CA LEU A 70 0.16 5.47 3.13
C LEU A 70 1.00 6.70 3.48
N ASN A 71 2.16 6.46 4.11
CA ASN A 71 3.11 7.48 4.52
C ASN A 71 4.39 7.38 3.69
N LEU A 72 4.50 8.26 2.72
CA LEU A 72 5.67 8.46 1.88
C LEU A 72 6.40 9.77 2.20
N ARG A 73 6.15 10.37 3.37
CA ARG A 73 6.83 11.59 3.82
C ARG A 73 8.34 11.41 3.75
N ASN A 74 9.01 12.36 3.11
CA ASN A 74 10.47 12.39 3.11
C ASN A 74 11.03 12.86 4.45
N SER A 75 12.19 12.36 4.87
CA SER A 75 12.85 12.77 6.10
C SER A 75 13.95 13.78 5.82
N TYR A 76 13.98 14.88 6.57
CA TYR A 76 14.99 15.94 6.47
C TYR A 76 16.18 15.63 7.40
N ASN A 77 16.79 14.47 7.27
CA ASN A 77 17.74 13.98 8.29
C ASN A 77 19.17 14.50 8.14
N ASP A 78 19.48 15.31 7.13
CA ASP A 78 20.84 15.85 6.99
C ASP A 78 20.82 17.09 6.11
N VAL A 79 20.86 18.28 6.73
CA VAL A 79 20.91 19.58 6.02
C VAL A 79 22.20 19.73 5.19
N ASN A 80 23.20 18.88 5.45
CA ASN A 80 24.53 18.93 4.83
C ASN A 80 24.77 17.83 3.77
N LYS A 81 23.87 16.84 3.62
CA LYS A 81 23.94 15.90 2.50
C LYS A 81 22.98 16.34 1.40
N ARG A 82 23.52 16.38 0.19
CA ARG A 82 22.85 16.70 -1.08
C ARG A 82 21.38 16.25 -1.14
N PRO A 83 20.53 17.03 -1.85
CA PRO A 83 19.11 16.75 -1.97
C PRO A 83 18.97 15.43 -2.72
N SER A 84 18.03 14.55 -2.35
CA SER A 84 17.31 13.73 -3.35
C SER A 84 16.58 12.52 -2.81
N SER A 85 16.53 12.22 -1.50
CA SER A 85 15.61 11.15 -1.05
C SER A 85 14.13 11.48 -1.28
N ALA A 86 13.84 12.71 -1.69
CA ALA A 86 12.54 13.16 -2.15
C ALA A 86 12.06 12.31 -3.34
N LEU A 87 10.90 11.69 -3.18
CA LEU A 87 10.19 11.07 -4.29
C LEU A 87 9.76 12.15 -5.28
N SER A 88 9.71 11.80 -6.55
CA SER A 88 9.16 12.64 -7.62
C SER A 88 8.36 11.77 -8.61
N GLY A 89 8.04 12.29 -9.79
CA GLY A 89 7.22 11.58 -10.78
C GLY A 89 5.72 11.83 -10.61
N LYS A 90 4.90 10.87 -11.04
CA LYS A 90 3.44 11.00 -11.08
C LYS A 90 2.78 10.04 -10.10
N ILE A 91 1.80 10.54 -9.37
CA ILE A 91 0.96 9.71 -8.51
C ILE A 91 -0.03 8.98 -9.41
N ASN A 92 0.02 7.65 -9.39
CA ASN A 92 -0.81 6.81 -10.26
C ASN A 92 -2.28 6.82 -9.78
N PRO A 93 -3.27 6.99 -10.68
CA PRO A 93 -4.70 6.92 -10.35
C PRO A 93 -5.15 5.62 -9.68
N SER A 94 -4.37 4.53 -9.77
CA SER A 94 -4.60 3.30 -9.00
C SER A 94 -4.71 3.55 -7.50
N LEU A 95 -4.22 4.68 -6.97
CA LEU A 95 -4.45 5.11 -5.60
C LEU A 95 -5.94 5.11 -5.21
N LEU A 96 -6.85 5.33 -6.15
CA LEU A 96 -8.30 5.26 -5.96
C LEU A 96 -8.80 3.88 -5.51
N LEU A 97 -8.04 2.82 -5.77
CA LEU A 97 -8.39 1.47 -5.35
C LEU A 97 -8.17 1.27 -3.84
N LEU A 98 -7.47 2.18 -3.17
CA LEU A 98 -7.29 2.18 -1.71
C LEU A 98 -8.52 2.81 -1.04
N ASN A 99 -9.69 2.18 -1.22
CA ASN A 99 -10.98 2.73 -0.79
C ASN A 99 -11.08 3.00 0.71
N HIS A 100 -10.30 2.30 1.53
CA HIS A 100 -10.27 2.44 2.99
C HIS A 100 -9.15 3.35 3.51
N LEU A 101 -8.42 4.01 2.61
CA LEU A 101 -7.31 4.90 2.96
C LEU A 101 -7.82 6.07 3.79
N LYS A 102 -7.29 6.22 5.00
CA LYS A 102 -7.62 7.29 5.94
C LYS A 102 -6.56 8.38 6.01
N CYS A 103 -5.31 8.05 5.67
CA CYS A 103 -4.19 8.98 5.75
C CYS A 103 -3.25 8.78 4.55
N LEU A 104 -2.97 9.88 3.86
CA LEU A 104 -2.01 9.97 2.77
C LEU A 104 -1.02 11.08 3.09
N ASP A 105 0.22 10.73 3.40
CA ASP A 105 1.29 11.70 3.63
C ASP A 105 2.33 11.61 2.53
N LEU A 106 2.38 12.65 1.70
CA LEU A 106 3.34 12.81 0.61
C LEU A 106 4.32 13.98 0.87
N SER A 107 4.32 14.51 2.09
CA SER A 107 5.03 15.74 2.45
C SER A 107 6.55 15.62 2.26
N LEU A 108 7.20 16.77 2.05
CA LEU A 108 8.66 16.90 1.93
C LEU A 108 9.28 16.15 0.74
N ASN A 109 8.46 15.67 -0.20
CA ASN A 109 8.90 15.15 -1.49
C ASN A 109 8.99 16.26 -2.54
N ASN A 110 9.56 15.96 -3.70
CA ASN A 110 9.75 16.91 -4.80
C ASN A 110 8.91 16.50 -6.01
N PHE A 111 7.63 16.83 -5.97
CA PHE A 111 6.75 16.62 -7.11
C PHE A 111 6.78 17.78 -8.12
N ASN A 112 7.83 18.60 -8.16
CA ASN A 112 8.05 19.66 -9.17
C ASN A 112 6.82 20.57 -9.43
N GLY A 113 6.03 20.86 -8.40
CA GLY A 113 4.85 21.71 -8.53
C GLY A 113 3.71 21.11 -9.37
N ILE A 114 3.63 19.78 -9.54
CA ILE A 114 2.46 19.17 -10.19
C ILE A 114 1.18 19.64 -9.50
N ARG A 115 0.14 19.89 -10.31
CA ARG A 115 -1.19 20.14 -9.76
C ARG A 115 -1.65 18.93 -8.97
N ILE A 116 -2.30 19.18 -7.84
CA ILE A 116 -2.95 18.13 -7.06
C ILE A 116 -3.92 17.38 -8.00
N PRO A 117 -3.78 16.05 -8.15
CA PRO A 117 -4.64 15.32 -9.06
C PRO A 117 -6.11 15.41 -8.64
N ALA A 118 -7.00 15.77 -9.56
CA ALA A 118 -8.42 16.00 -9.28
C ALA A 118 -9.11 14.78 -8.63
N TYR A 119 -8.64 13.57 -8.95
CA TYR A 119 -9.17 12.34 -8.40
C TYR A 119 -8.94 12.17 -6.89
N PHE A 120 -8.10 13.00 -6.24
CA PHE A 120 -7.92 12.95 -4.79
C PHE A 120 -9.24 13.20 -4.05
N GLY A 121 -10.13 14.00 -4.61
CA GLY A 121 -11.48 14.23 -4.06
C GLY A 121 -12.37 12.99 -4.05
N SER A 122 -12.02 11.94 -4.80
CA SER A 122 -12.76 10.67 -4.82
C SER A 122 -12.35 9.71 -3.70
N LEU A 123 -11.29 10.00 -2.94
CA LEU A 123 -10.84 9.21 -1.78
C LEU A 123 -11.73 9.50 -0.56
N LYS A 124 -12.91 8.88 -0.52
CA LYS A 124 -13.99 9.21 0.44
C LYS A 124 -13.65 9.04 1.92
N ASN A 125 -12.67 8.20 2.26
CA ASN A 125 -12.29 7.91 3.64
C ASN A 125 -11.08 8.70 4.14
N LEU A 126 -10.47 9.51 3.26
CA LEU A 126 -9.30 10.32 3.59
C LEU A 126 -9.69 11.41 4.62
N ARG A 127 -8.84 11.61 5.63
CA ARG A 127 -9.05 12.57 6.73
C ARG A 127 -7.91 13.58 6.80
#